data_AF-A0A3D5X930-F1
#
_entry.id   AF-A0A3D5X930-F1
#
_cell.length_a   1.000
_cell.length_b   1.000
_cell.length_c   1.000
_cell.angle_alpha   90.00
_cell.angle_beta   90.00
_cell.angle_gamma   90.00
#
_symmetry.space_group_name_H-M   'P 1'
#
loop_
_entity.id
_entity.type
_entity.pdbx_description
1 polymer ?
#
loop_
_entity_poly.entity_id
_entity_poly.type
_entity_poly.pdbx_seq_one_letter_code
_entity_poly.pdbx_strand_id
1 'polypeptide(L)'
;VCPSGAIYKREEDGIVLIDQDKCRGWRQCVSGCPYKKVYFNWNTHKSEKCTFCYPRTEVGESTICSESCVGRIRYIGMMLYDADKIKSVAATANETDLYEEHLGLFLDPHDPEVIAEARKQGIPQSVLDAAAASPIYKMAIDWKVAFPLHPEYRTLPMVWYVPPLSPIQAAANSQKIGMNGILPDVDDMRISHKYLANLFTAGDEKAIKEALKRMLAMRAFMRSKTVDKEINTEVLEGTGLTPEQTEKMYHLMAIANYEDRFVIPTSHREEAKNAYNLQSDGGYPDDEGPDSEKFKNLFGGF
;
A
#
# COMPACT_ATOMS: atom_id res chain seq x y z
N VAL A 1 -8.48 -7.76 19.17
CA VAL A 1 -9.91 -7.57 19.56
C VAL A 1 -10.79 -8.81 19.36
N CYS A 2 -10.51 -9.73 18.43
CA CYS A 2 -11.35 -10.93 18.25
C CYS A 2 -11.15 -11.94 19.41
N PRO A 3 -12.18 -12.28 20.21
CA PRO A 3 -12.01 -13.19 21.35
C PRO A 3 -11.63 -14.62 20.96
N SER A 4 -12.10 -15.08 19.81
CA SER A 4 -11.83 -16.46 19.34
C SER A 4 -10.50 -16.60 18.63
N GLY A 5 -9.71 -15.52 18.48
CA GLY A 5 -8.45 -15.57 17.74
C GLY A 5 -8.60 -15.91 16.24
N ALA A 6 -9.79 -15.77 15.66
CA ALA A 6 -10.07 -16.16 14.28
C ALA A 6 -9.50 -15.18 13.22
N ILE A 7 -8.97 -14.04 13.65
CA ILE A 7 -8.37 -13.04 12.75
C ILE A 7 -6.86 -13.14 12.87
N TYR A 8 -6.19 -13.34 11.74
CA TYR A 8 -4.75 -13.50 11.68
C TYR A 8 -4.18 -12.74 10.48
N LYS A 9 -2.89 -12.41 10.55
CA LYS A 9 -2.10 -11.87 9.45
C LYS A 9 -1.23 -13.00 8.93
N ARG A 10 -1.29 -13.27 7.62
CA ARG A 10 -0.41 -14.23 6.95
C ARG A 10 1.04 -13.74 7.01
N GLU A 11 1.99 -14.65 7.17
CA GLU A 11 3.40 -14.31 7.39
C GLU A 11 4.09 -13.95 6.07
N GLU A 12 3.75 -14.67 5.01
CA GLU A 12 4.36 -14.61 3.69
C GLU A 12 4.03 -13.34 2.89
N ASP A 13 2.82 -12.78 3.05
CA ASP A 13 2.32 -11.65 2.26
C ASP A 13 1.67 -10.54 3.10
N GLY A 14 1.50 -10.76 4.41
CA GLY A 14 0.90 -9.80 5.31
C GLY A 14 -0.62 -9.60 5.14
N ILE A 15 -1.31 -10.43 4.37
CA ILE A 15 -2.76 -10.33 4.18
C ILE A 15 -3.48 -10.73 5.48
N VAL A 16 -4.39 -9.87 5.94
CA VAL A 16 -5.22 -10.15 7.13
C VAL A 16 -6.49 -10.88 6.72
N LEU A 17 -6.75 -12.06 7.28
CA LEU A 17 -7.94 -12.88 6.98
C LEU A 17 -8.78 -13.15 8.24
N ILE A 18 -10.02 -13.57 8.02
CA ILE A 18 -10.90 -14.09 9.07
C ILE A 18 -11.15 -15.56 8.74
N ASP A 19 -10.62 -16.45 9.56
CA ASP A 19 -10.85 -17.89 9.50
C ASP A 19 -12.35 -18.17 9.70
N GLN A 20 -13.01 -18.68 8.65
CA GLN A 20 -14.45 -18.92 8.68
C GLN A 20 -14.82 -20.08 9.59
N ASP A 21 -13.93 -21.05 9.83
CA ASP A 21 -14.23 -22.20 10.69
C ASP A 21 -14.05 -21.86 12.18
N LYS A 22 -13.03 -21.06 12.50
CA LYS A 22 -12.79 -20.55 13.86
C LYS A 22 -13.69 -19.38 14.24
N CYS A 23 -14.28 -18.68 13.27
CA CYS A 23 -15.17 -17.56 13.55
C CYS A 23 -16.44 -18.02 14.30
N ARG A 24 -16.64 -17.46 15.50
CA ARG A 24 -17.81 -17.73 16.38
C ARG A 24 -18.84 -16.60 16.39
N GLY A 25 -18.74 -15.62 15.51
CA GLY A 25 -19.77 -14.58 15.36
C GLY A 25 -19.85 -13.57 16.51
N TRP A 26 -18.78 -13.38 17.30
CA TRP A 26 -18.74 -12.42 18.43
C TRP A 26 -18.91 -10.94 18.02
N ARG A 27 -18.73 -10.61 16.73
CA ARG A 27 -18.91 -9.27 16.13
C ARG A 27 -18.05 -8.14 16.71
N GLN A 28 -17.21 -8.37 17.71
CA GLN A 28 -16.32 -7.35 18.28
C GLN A 28 -15.35 -6.75 17.26
N CYS A 29 -14.93 -7.54 16.27
CA CYS A 29 -14.07 -7.08 15.18
C CYS A 29 -14.73 -6.01 14.28
N VAL A 30 -16.05 -6.02 14.15
CA VAL A 30 -16.80 -5.02 13.38
C VAL A 30 -16.67 -3.65 14.04
N SER A 31 -16.86 -3.58 15.36
CA SER A 31 -16.66 -2.35 16.13
C SER A 31 -15.19 -1.95 16.20
N GLY A 32 -14.31 -2.92 16.42
CA GLY A 32 -12.88 -2.70 16.63
C GLY A 32 -12.11 -2.21 15.41
N CYS A 33 -12.59 -2.46 14.19
CA CYS A 33 -11.98 -1.89 12.99
C CYS A 33 -12.33 -0.40 12.87
N PRO A 34 -11.36 0.53 12.98
CA PRO A 34 -11.67 1.96 12.91
C PRO A 34 -12.15 2.35 11.50
N TYR A 35 -11.64 1.68 10.45
CA TYR A 35 -12.06 1.87 9.05
C TYR A 35 -13.39 1.21 8.68
N LYS A 36 -14.02 0.44 9.60
CA LYS A 36 -15.27 -0.29 9.35
C LYS A 36 -15.23 -1.17 8.09
N LYS A 37 -14.09 -1.86 7.90
CA LYS A 37 -13.84 -2.79 6.78
C LYS A 37 -14.07 -4.27 7.11
N VAL A 38 -14.73 -4.54 8.22
CA VAL A 38 -15.23 -5.86 8.59
C VAL A 38 -16.76 -5.79 8.59
N TYR A 39 -17.39 -6.69 7.85
CA TYR A 39 -18.83 -6.74 7.65
C TYR A 39 -19.37 -8.03 8.26
N PHE A 40 -20.50 -7.93 8.95
CA PHE A 40 -21.15 -9.11 9.52
C PHE A 40 -22.10 -9.72 8.48
N ASN A 41 -21.88 -10.99 8.15
CA ASN A 41 -22.81 -11.76 7.34
C ASN A 41 -23.94 -12.27 8.24
N TRP A 42 -25.13 -11.72 8.05
CA TRP A 42 -26.31 -12.04 8.85
C TRP A 42 -26.85 -13.45 8.58
N ASN A 43 -26.53 -14.05 7.43
CA ASN A 43 -26.97 -15.39 7.06
C ASN A 43 -26.04 -16.48 7.63
N THR A 44 -24.72 -16.34 7.46
CA THR A 44 -23.74 -17.32 7.98
C THR A 44 -23.41 -17.09 9.45
N HIS A 45 -23.86 -15.97 10.02
CA HIS A 45 -23.53 -15.48 11.34
C HIS A 45 -22.03 -15.33 11.63
N LYS A 46 -21.23 -15.10 10.57
CA LYS A 46 -19.78 -14.89 10.64
C LYS A 46 -19.41 -13.52 10.11
N SER A 47 -18.22 -13.05 10.44
CA SER A 47 -17.70 -11.78 9.92
C SER A 47 -16.81 -12.04 8.72
N GLU A 48 -16.93 -11.18 7.71
CA GLU A 48 -16.19 -11.22 6.46
C GLU A 48 -15.50 -9.86 6.24
N LYS A 49 -14.45 -9.86 5.42
CA LYS A 49 -13.71 -8.65 5.06
C LYS A 49 -13.07 -8.81 3.69
N CYS A 50 -12.51 -7.72 3.16
CA CYS A 50 -11.62 -7.78 2.01
C CYS A 50 -10.51 -8.81 2.25
N THR A 51 -10.35 -9.75 1.34
CA THR A 51 -9.34 -10.82 1.37
C THR A 51 -8.08 -10.48 0.57
N PHE A 52 -7.97 -9.22 0.12
CA PHE A 52 -6.92 -8.73 -0.77
C PHE A 52 -6.76 -9.59 -2.04
N CYS A 53 -7.84 -10.26 -2.47
CA CYS A 53 -7.83 -11.21 -3.58
C CYS A 53 -6.68 -12.23 -3.46
N TYR A 54 -6.41 -12.75 -2.26
CA TYR A 54 -5.26 -13.63 -2.02
C TYR A 54 -5.11 -14.78 -3.04
N PRO A 55 -6.18 -15.43 -3.57
CA PRO A 55 -6.00 -16.49 -4.57
C PRO A 55 -5.33 -16.01 -5.87
N ARG A 56 -5.46 -14.71 -6.19
CA ARG A 56 -4.82 -14.07 -7.34
C ARG A 56 -3.40 -13.60 -7.00
N THR A 57 -3.24 -12.93 -5.86
CA THR A 57 -1.91 -12.43 -5.47
C THR A 57 -0.92 -13.55 -5.19
N GLU A 58 -1.40 -14.72 -4.75
CA GLU A 58 -0.58 -15.93 -4.59
C GLU A 58 0.13 -16.37 -5.88
N VAL A 59 -0.48 -16.10 -7.03
CA VAL A 59 0.06 -16.42 -8.36
C VAL A 59 0.62 -15.20 -9.09
N GLY A 60 0.90 -14.10 -8.37
CA GLY A 60 1.47 -12.87 -8.94
C GLY A 60 0.46 -12.00 -9.70
N GLU A 61 -0.84 -12.31 -9.62
CA GLU A 61 -1.87 -11.48 -10.27
C GLU A 61 -2.33 -10.32 -9.39
N SER A 62 -2.82 -9.27 -10.04
CA SER A 62 -3.34 -8.09 -9.34
C SER A 62 -4.72 -8.36 -8.73
N THR A 63 -5.06 -7.58 -7.68
CA THR A 63 -6.40 -7.66 -7.10
C THR A 63 -7.45 -7.18 -8.10
N ILE A 64 -8.66 -7.74 -8.05
CA ILE A 64 -9.75 -7.39 -8.99
C ILE A 64 -10.00 -5.89 -9.02
N CYS A 65 -10.02 -5.25 -7.85
CA CYS A 65 -10.27 -3.82 -7.74
C CYS A 65 -9.09 -2.93 -8.21
N SER A 66 -7.87 -3.47 -8.26
CA SER A 66 -6.70 -2.82 -8.84
C SER A 66 -6.68 -2.96 -10.36
N GLU A 67 -6.90 -4.17 -10.87
CA GLU A 67 -6.92 -4.46 -12.31
C GLU A 67 -8.04 -3.70 -13.04
N SER A 68 -9.25 -3.71 -12.47
CA SER A 68 -10.43 -3.04 -13.02
C SER A 68 -10.46 -1.53 -12.81
N CYS A 69 -9.41 -0.95 -12.23
CA CYS A 69 -9.35 0.49 -11.96
C CYS A 69 -9.20 1.28 -13.26
N VAL A 70 -10.33 1.76 -13.80
CA VAL A 70 -10.41 2.54 -15.04
C VAL A 70 -9.51 3.78 -15.00
N GLY A 71 -9.43 4.46 -13.85
CA GLY A 71 -8.60 5.64 -13.68
C GLY A 71 -7.10 5.36 -13.57
N ARG A 72 -6.68 4.09 -13.54
CA ARG A 72 -5.28 3.66 -13.45
C ARG A 72 -4.51 4.18 -12.22
N ILE A 73 -5.22 4.53 -11.14
CA ILE A 73 -4.64 5.16 -9.94
C ILE A 73 -4.14 4.19 -8.87
N ARG A 74 -4.26 2.88 -9.09
CA ARG A 74 -3.91 1.86 -8.11
C ARG A 74 -2.58 1.20 -8.48
N TYR A 75 -1.74 1.06 -7.47
CA TYR A 75 -0.42 0.45 -7.55
C TYR A 75 -0.35 -0.65 -6.47
N ILE A 76 0.37 -1.73 -6.74
CA ILE A 76 0.66 -2.79 -5.79
C ILE A 76 2.15 -3.09 -5.90
N GLY A 77 2.82 -3.15 -4.75
CA GLY A 77 4.23 -3.45 -4.64
C GLY A 77 4.55 -3.99 -3.26
N MET A 78 5.62 -4.77 -3.16
CA MET A 78 6.10 -5.30 -1.88
C MET A 78 6.72 -4.20 -1.03
N MET A 79 6.57 -4.32 0.29
CA MET A 79 7.19 -3.45 1.28
C MET A 79 7.78 -4.33 2.37
N LEU A 80 9.10 -4.25 2.58
CA LEU A 80 9.78 -4.90 3.69
C LEU A 80 9.58 -4.04 4.95
N TYR A 81 9.30 -4.67 6.08
CA TYR A 81 9.07 -3.97 7.34
C TYR A 81 9.61 -4.75 8.54
N ASP A 82 10.05 -4.03 9.56
CA ASP A 82 10.53 -4.59 10.82
C ASP A 82 9.35 -4.89 11.75
N ALA A 83 9.00 -6.18 11.88
CA ALA A 83 7.85 -6.60 12.68
C ALA A 83 8.02 -6.32 14.19
N ASP A 84 9.25 -6.31 14.70
CA ASP A 84 9.53 -6.11 16.13
C ASP A 84 9.25 -4.66 16.55
N LYS A 85 9.39 -3.71 15.62
CA LYS A 85 9.12 -2.29 15.87
C LYS A 85 7.64 -1.91 15.84
N ILE A 86 6.75 -2.77 15.31
CA ILE A 86 5.30 -2.47 15.14
C ILE A 86 4.68 -1.91 16.43
N LYS A 87 4.92 -2.57 17.56
CA LYS A 87 4.32 -2.16 18.84
C LYS A 87 4.83 -0.79 19.28
N SER A 88 6.13 -0.54 19.14
CA SER A 88 6.74 0.74 19.53
C SER A 88 6.23 1.89 18.67
N VAL A 89 6.17 1.71 17.35
CA VAL A 89 5.68 2.70 16.38
C VAL A 89 4.20 2.99 16.60
N ALA A 90 3.36 1.97 16.77
CA ALA A 90 1.94 2.17 17.05
C ALA A 90 1.68 2.88 18.40
N ALA A 91 2.61 2.77 19.35
CA ALA A 91 2.53 3.35 20.69
C ALA A 91 3.16 4.76 20.80
N THR A 92 3.67 5.35 19.70
CA THR A 92 4.25 6.70 19.69
C THR A 92 3.32 7.72 20.35
N ALA A 93 3.85 8.54 21.26
CA ALA A 93 3.03 9.41 22.10
C ALA A 93 2.19 10.40 21.28
N ASN A 94 2.83 11.16 20.38
CA ASN A 94 2.13 12.14 19.54
C ASN A 94 1.61 11.47 18.26
N GLU A 95 0.37 11.80 17.90
CA GLU A 95 -0.27 11.23 16.71
C GLU A 95 0.31 11.81 15.41
N THR A 96 0.80 13.05 15.44
CA THR A 96 1.46 13.70 14.29
C THR A 96 2.77 13.02 13.88
N ASP A 97 3.44 12.38 14.84
CA ASP A 97 4.73 11.73 14.62
C ASP A 97 4.55 10.33 14.00
N LEU A 98 3.34 9.75 14.08
CA LEU A 98 3.03 8.39 13.60
C LEU A 98 3.32 8.21 12.11
N TYR A 99 3.19 9.25 11.29
CA TYR A 99 3.49 9.15 9.87
C TYR A 99 4.98 8.87 9.64
N GLU A 100 5.87 9.67 10.22
CA GLU A 100 7.33 9.50 10.05
C GLU A 100 7.82 8.24 10.77
N GLU A 101 7.29 7.91 11.95
CA GLU A 101 7.60 6.65 12.64
C GLU A 101 7.15 5.42 11.84
N HIS A 102 6.02 5.51 11.13
CA HIS A 102 5.56 4.45 10.23
C HIS A 102 6.46 4.31 9.01
N LEU A 103 7.01 5.41 8.46
CA LEU A 103 8.06 5.31 7.43
C LEU A 103 9.30 4.61 7.97
N GLY A 104 9.70 4.89 9.22
CA GLY A 104 10.83 4.23 9.89
C GLY A 104 10.64 2.73 10.17
N LEU A 105 9.42 2.21 10.00
CA LEU A 105 9.15 0.76 10.04
C LEU A 105 9.61 0.06 8.75
N PHE A 106 9.59 0.77 7.62
CA PHE A 106 9.93 0.20 6.33
C PHE A 106 11.44 0.11 6.14
N LEU A 107 11.87 -1.00 5.54
CA LEU A 107 13.27 -1.31 5.32
C LEU A 107 13.64 -1.04 3.87
N ASP A 108 14.87 -0.56 3.64
CA ASP A 108 15.37 -0.32 2.29
C ASP A 108 15.64 -1.64 1.57
N PRO A 109 14.92 -1.97 0.48
CA PRO A 109 15.11 -3.21 -0.25
C PRO A 109 16.43 -3.25 -1.05
N HIS A 110 17.18 -2.15 -1.13
CA HIS A 110 18.50 -2.09 -1.77
C HIS A 110 19.66 -2.16 -0.77
N ASP A 111 19.39 -2.10 0.53
CA ASP A 111 20.42 -2.19 1.56
C ASP A 111 20.94 -3.64 1.66
N PRO A 112 22.26 -3.87 1.45
CA PRO A 112 22.86 -5.20 1.58
C PRO A 112 22.62 -5.88 2.92
N GLU A 113 22.53 -5.13 4.03
CA GLU A 113 22.29 -5.69 5.36
C GLU A 113 20.85 -6.21 5.49
N VAL A 114 19.88 -5.42 5.01
CA VAL A 114 18.46 -5.82 4.95
C VAL A 114 18.28 -7.05 4.07
N ILE A 115 18.92 -7.08 2.89
CA ILE A 115 18.86 -8.23 1.97
C ILE A 115 19.43 -9.48 2.62
N ALA A 116 20.58 -9.37 3.30
CA ALA A 116 21.23 -10.50 3.97
C ALA A 116 20.35 -11.07 5.10
N GLU A 117 19.76 -10.20 5.93
CA GLU A 117 18.89 -10.62 7.01
C GLU A 117 17.57 -11.20 6.48
N ALA A 118 16.98 -10.60 5.45
CA ALA A 118 15.77 -11.14 4.80
C ALA A 118 15.97 -12.55 4.24
N ARG A 119 17.11 -12.80 3.58
CA ARG A 119 17.47 -14.15 3.11
C ARG A 119 17.62 -15.16 4.24
N LYS A 120 18.20 -14.74 5.36
CA LYS A 120 18.34 -15.58 6.56
C LYS A 120 16.99 -15.93 7.19
N GLN A 121 16.01 -15.03 7.07
CA GLN A 121 14.63 -15.26 7.50
C GLN A 121 13.80 -16.07 6.48
N GLY A 122 14.40 -16.51 5.37
CA GLY A 122 13.74 -17.34 4.37
C GLY A 122 12.87 -16.55 3.39
N ILE A 123 13.03 -15.23 3.26
CA ILE A 123 12.30 -14.46 2.25
C ILE A 123 12.81 -14.84 0.85
N PRO A 124 11.94 -15.28 -0.08
CA PRO A 124 12.34 -15.69 -1.42
C PRO A 124 12.98 -14.55 -2.22
N GLN A 125 13.93 -14.89 -3.11
CA GLN A 125 14.62 -13.88 -3.94
C GLN A 125 13.64 -13.09 -4.83
N SER A 126 12.59 -13.74 -5.34
CA SER A 126 11.53 -13.10 -6.12
C SER A 126 10.83 -11.96 -5.35
N VAL A 127 10.64 -12.13 -4.04
CA VAL A 127 10.02 -11.13 -3.17
C VAL A 127 10.98 -9.96 -2.95
N LEU A 128 12.27 -10.23 -2.80
CA LEU A 128 13.31 -9.19 -2.68
C LEU A 128 13.42 -8.36 -3.96
N ASP A 129 13.43 -9.02 -5.11
CA ASP A 129 13.45 -8.36 -6.42
C ASP A 129 12.19 -7.49 -6.62
N ALA A 130 11.01 -8.02 -6.24
CA ALA A 130 9.76 -7.27 -6.27
C ALA A 130 9.73 -6.08 -5.30
N ALA A 131 10.37 -6.20 -4.13
CA ALA A 131 10.50 -5.11 -3.16
C ALA A 131 11.41 -4.00 -3.71
N ALA A 132 12.54 -4.36 -4.33
CA ALA A 132 13.45 -3.39 -4.95
C ALA A 132 12.77 -2.63 -6.12
N ALA A 133 11.93 -3.32 -6.88
CA ALA A 133 11.15 -2.73 -7.97
C ALA A 133 9.83 -2.08 -7.52
N SER A 134 9.52 -2.04 -6.22
CA SER A 134 8.19 -1.68 -5.70
C SER A 134 7.78 -0.24 -6.06
N PRO A 135 6.65 -0.04 -6.75
CA PRO A 135 6.12 1.30 -7.01
C PRO A 135 5.65 1.99 -5.72
N ILE A 136 5.28 1.21 -4.69
CA ILE A 136 4.83 1.71 -3.40
C ILE A 136 5.99 2.28 -2.61
N TYR A 137 7.14 1.59 -2.59
CA TYR A 137 8.35 2.08 -1.94
C TYR A 137 8.78 3.43 -2.52
N LYS A 138 8.77 3.56 -3.86
CA LYS A 138 9.07 4.82 -4.55
C LYS A 138 8.14 5.95 -4.13
N MET A 139 6.82 5.70 -4.10
CA MET A 139 5.85 6.74 -3.76
C MET A 139 5.85 7.13 -2.28
N ALA A 140 6.04 6.17 -1.38
CA ALA A 140 5.99 6.38 0.07
C ALA A 140 7.32 6.89 0.64
N ILE A 141 8.43 6.28 0.24
CA ILE A 141 9.77 6.53 0.79
C ILE A 141 10.55 7.50 -0.10
N ASP A 142 10.82 7.14 -1.36
CA ASP A 142 11.73 7.93 -2.21
C ASP A 142 11.17 9.32 -2.52
N TRP A 143 9.89 9.41 -2.87
CA TRP A 143 9.25 10.66 -3.32
C TRP A 143 8.40 11.31 -2.23
N LYS A 144 8.11 10.60 -1.13
CA LYS A 144 7.12 10.93 -0.09
C LYS A 144 5.89 11.68 -0.61
N VAL A 145 5.21 11.08 -1.60
CA VAL A 145 3.95 11.60 -2.17
C VAL A 145 2.74 10.76 -1.76
N ALA A 146 2.96 9.56 -1.21
CA ALA A 146 1.91 8.71 -0.67
C ALA A 146 1.89 8.77 0.87
N PHE A 147 0.68 8.70 1.45
CA PHE A 147 0.45 8.81 2.88
C PHE A 147 -0.51 7.73 3.39
N PRO A 148 -0.39 7.28 4.64
CA PRO A 148 -1.34 6.36 5.26
C PRO A 148 -2.71 7.04 5.44
N LEU A 149 -3.79 6.26 5.43
CA LEU A 149 -5.12 6.77 5.77
C LEU A 149 -5.34 6.74 7.29
N HIS A 150 -5.61 7.88 7.89
CA HIS A 150 -5.85 8.03 9.33
C HIS A 150 -4.77 7.33 10.19
N PRO A 151 -3.49 7.78 10.14
CA PRO A 151 -2.42 7.19 10.93
C PRO A 151 -2.70 7.22 12.44
N GLU A 152 -3.47 8.20 12.94
CA GLU A 152 -3.88 8.36 14.33
C GLU A 152 -4.69 7.15 14.88
N TYR A 153 -5.22 6.29 14.01
CA TYR A 153 -5.85 5.03 14.43
C TYR A 153 -4.85 3.98 14.92
N ARG A 154 -3.54 4.21 14.75
CA ARG A 154 -2.45 3.37 15.30
C ARG A 154 -2.51 1.91 14.85
N THR A 155 -3.13 1.64 13.70
CA THR A 155 -3.19 0.31 13.10
C THR A 155 -2.08 0.05 12.09
N LEU A 156 -1.25 1.06 11.80
CA LEU A 156 -0.21 1.04 10.76
C LEU A 156 -0.76 0.54 9.41
N PRO A 157 -1.66 1.32 8.77
CA PRO A 157 -2.37 0.87 7.57
C PRO A 157 -1.44 0.70 6.37
N MET A 158 -1.61 -0.38 5.60
CA MET A 158 -0.78 -0.70 4.43
C MET A 158 -1.41 -0.29 3.09
N VAL A 159 -2.52 0.47 3.10
CA VAL A 159 -3.12 1.07 1.91
C VAL A 159 -2.96 2.58 2.00
N TRP A 160 -2.13 3.12 1.10
CA TRP A 160 -1.68 4.52 1.12
C TRP A 160 -2.26 5.30 -0.06
N TYR A 161 -2.30 6.62 0.07
CA TYR A 161 -2.97 7.52 -0.85
C TYR A 161 -2.07 8.69 -1.23
N VAL A 162 -2.07 9.03 -2.51
CA VAL A 162 -1.50 10.28 -3.01
C VAL A 162 -2.60 11.36 -2.94
N PRO A 163 -2.35 12.51 -2.28
CA PRO A 163 -3.37 13.54 -2.13
C PRO A 163 -3.72 14.17 -3.50
N PRO A 164 -4.99 14.50 -3.76
CA PRO A 164 -5.39 15.05 -5.05
C PRO A 164 -4.94 16.51 -5.19
N LEU A 165 -4.45 16.86 -6.38
CA LEU A 165 -4.40 18.25 -6.82
C LEU A 165 -5.83 18.76 -7.06
N SER A 166 -6.06 20.06 -6.86
CA SER A 166 -7.36 20.69 -7.15
C SER A 166 -7.24 21.96 -7.96
N PRO A 167 -8.30 22.38 -8.68
CA PRO A 167 -8.30 23.65 -9.40
C PRO A 167 -8.06 24.83 -8.45
N ILE A 168 -7.44 25.90 -8.94
CA ILE A 168 -7.26 27.15 -8.20
C ILE A 168 -8.57 27.95 -8.22
N GLN A 169 -9.00 28.48 -7.07
CA GLN A 169 -10.20 29.32 -6.97
C GLN A 169 -9.99 30.77 -7.44
N ALA A 170 -8.77 31.31 -7.39
CA ALA A 170 -8.50 32.74 -7.59
C ALA A 170 -7.80 33.14 -8.92
N ALA A 171 -7.12 32.23 -9.61
CA ALA A 171 -6.29 32.56 -10.79
C ALA A 171 -7.07 32.75 -12.11
N ALA A 172 -8.39 32.55 -12.11
CA ALA A 172 -9.22 32.86 -13.28
C ALA A 172 -9.45 34.38 -13.46
N ASN A 173 -9.29 35.18 -12.41
CA ASN A 173 -9.60 36.62 -12.42
C ASN A 173 -8.37 37.53 -12.29
N SER A 174 -7.24 37.02 -11.80
CA SER A 174 -6.01 37.81 -11.64
C SER A 174 -4.95 37.31 -12.62
N GLN A 175 -4.49 38.18 -13.52
CA GLN A 175 -3.30 37.96 -14.39
C GLN A 175 -1.97 37.73 -13.63
N LYS A 176 -2.04 37.38 -12.34
CA LYS A 176 -0.89 36.98 -11.53
C LYS A 176 -0.62 35.51 -11.77
N ILE A 177 0.20 35.31 -12.77
CA ILE A 177 0.98 34.12 -12.98
C ILE A 177 1.83 33.85 -11.71
N GLY A 178 1.68 32.67 -11.10
CA GLY A 178 2.39 32.28 -9.86
C GLY A 178 3.92 32.19 -10.03
N MET A 179 4.62 31.77 -8.96
CA MET A 179 6.09 31.78 -8.83
C MET A 179 6.88 31.23 -10.05
N ASN A 180 6.29 30.36 -10.86
CA ASN A 180 6.95 29.70 -12.00
C ASN A 180 6.31 29.99 -13.37
N GLY A 181 5.66 31.14 -13.56
CA GLY A 181 5.26 31.54 -14.91
C GLY A 181 4.00 30.86 -15.49
N ILE A 182 3.61 29.67 -14.99
CA ILE A 182 2.50 28.88 -15.58
C ILE A 182 1.74 28.02 -14.56
N LEU A 183 2.33 27.64 -13.42
CA LEU A 183 1.71 26.70 -12.48
C LEU A 183 1.24 27.34 -11.16
N PRO A 184 0.13 26.82 -10.58
CA PRO A 184 -0.41 27.24 -9.28
C PRO A 184 0.62 27.26 -8.15
N ASP A 185 0.47 28.18 -7.20
CA ASP A 185 1.00 27.92 -5.85
C ASP A 185 0.11 26.85 -5.18
N VAL A 186 0.72 26.02 -4.32
CA VAL A 186 0.01 25.00 -3.56
C VAL A 186 -1.05 25.64 -2.66
N ASP A 187 -0.73 26.80 -2.06
CA ASP A 187 -1.63 27.50 -1.14
C ASP A 187 -2.90 28.07 -1.81
N ASP A 188 -2.94 28.16 -3.15
CA ASP A 188 -4.09 28.68 -3.91
C ASP A 188 -5.11 27.59 -4.28
N MET A 189 -4.85 26.34 -3.91
CA MET A 189 -5.72 25.21 -4.23
C MET A 189 -7.10 25.30 -3.55
N ARG A 190 -8.16 24.90 -4.28
CA ARG A 190 -9.53 24.86 -3.76
C ARG A 190 -9.71 23.91 -2.57
N ILE A 191 -9.05 22.75 -2.60
CA ILE A 191 -9.13 21.79 -1.50
C ILE A 191 -8.21 22.27 -0.37
N SER A 192 -8.80 22.45 0.82
CA SER A 192 -8.05 22.86 2.01
C SER A 192 -6.98 21.82 2.39
N HIS A 193 -5.74 22.28 2.60
CA HIS A 193 -4.65 21.43 3.10
C HIS A 193 -4.96 20.83 4.47
N LYS A 194 -5.63 21.59 5.35
CA LYS A 194 -6.10 21.11 6.65
C LYS A 194 -7.02 19.88 6.53
N TYR A 195 -7.91 19.89 5.54
CA TYR A 195 -8.80 18.75 5.30
C TYR A 195 -8.01 17.50 4.91
N LEU A 196 -7.03 17.64 4.01
CA LEU A 196 -6.17 16.53 3.59
C LEU A 196 -5.25 16.06 4.73
N ALA A 197 -4.72 16.99 5.53
CA ALA A 197 -3.86 16.69 6.66
C ALA A 197 -4.60 15.90 7.75
N ASN A 198 -5.85 16.27 8.05
CA ASN A 198 -6.71 15.50 8.96
C ASN A 198 -6.97 14.06 8.48
N LEU A 199 -6.87 13.80 7.18
CA LEU A 199 -7.13 12.49 6.60
C LEU A 199 -5.88 11.61 6.53
N PHE A 200 -4.70 12.21 6.32
CA PHE A 200 -3.51 11.49 5.89
C PHE A 200 -2.30 11.62 6.83
N THR A 201 -2.26 12.66 7.67
CA THR A 201 -1.07 13.02 8.47
C THR A 201 -1.43 13.43 9.89
N ALA A 202 -2.57 12.99 10.41
CA ALA A 202 -3.09 13.35 11.74
C ALA A 202 -3.12 14.88 11.99
N GLY A 203 -3.32 15.68 10.94
CA GLY A 203 -3.41 17.14 11.00
C GLY A 203 -2.13 17.90 10.64
N ASP A 204 -1.00 17.23 10.35
CA ASP A 204 0.20 17.92 9.87
C ASP A 204 0.08 18.35 8.40
N GLU A 205 -0.12 19.65 8.16
CA GLU A 205 -0.24 20.22 6.82
C GLU A 205 1.10 20.24 6.07
N LYS A 206 2.25 20.24 6.77
CA LYS A 206 3.56 20.44 6.14
C LYS A 206 3.85 19.33 5.12
N ALA A 207 3.72 18.07 5.54
CA ALA A 207 4.00 16.93 4.68
C ALA A 207 3.07 16.88 3.45
N ILE A 208 1.79 17.24 3.63
CA ILE A 208 0.83 17.35 2.51
C ILE A 208 1.24 18.43 1.53
N LYS A 209 1.59 19.63 2.02
CA LYS A 209 2.04 20.73 1.15
C LYS A 209 3.28 20.34 0.36
N GLU A 210 4.26 19.69 1.00
CA GLU A 210 5.48 19.22 0.33
C GLU A 210 5.19 18.20 -0.79
N ALA A 211 4.31 17.23 -0.55
CA ALA A 211 3.90 16.28 -1.58
C ALA A 211 3.15 16.94 -2.75
N LEU A 212 2.24 17.89 -2.46
CA LEU A 212 1.55 18.66 -3.49
C LEU A 212 2.53 19.51 -4.31
N LYS A 213 3.55 20.11 -3.66
CA LYS A 213 4.63 20.86 -4.33
C LYS A 213 5.42 19.95 -5.27
N ARG A 214 5.81 18.75 -4.82
CA ARG A 214 6.50 17.75 -5.65
C ARG A 214 5.69 17.37 -6.90
N MET A 215 4.39 17.14 -6.76
CA MET A 215 3.52 16.83 -7.90
C MET A 215 3.37 18.00 -8.88
N LEU A 216 3.26 19.23 -8.39
CA LEU A 216 3.25 20.42 -9.26
C LEU A 216 4.60 20.64 -9.96
N ALA A 217 5.70 20.45 -9.24
CA ALA A 217 7.05 20.56 -9.79
C ALA A 217 7.30 19.53 -10.90
N MET A 218 6.85 18.28 -10.73
CA MET A 218 6.89 17.28 -11.80
C MET A 218 6.13 17.75 -13.04
N ARG A 219 4.93 18.34 -12.88
CA ARG A 219 4.15 18.89 -14.00
C ARG A 219 4.88 20.06 -14.67
N ALA A 220 5.55 20.91 -13.89
CA ALA A 220 6.35 22.04 -14.39
C ALA A 220 7.51 21.55 -15.25
N PHE A 221 8.30 20.65 -14.69
CA PHE A 221 9.47 20.08 -15.34
C PHE A 221 9.11 19.39 -16.65
N MET A 222 8.10 18.52 -16.62
CA MET A 222 7.65 17.81 -17.81
C MET A 222 7.07 18.74 -18.87
N ARG A 223 6.41 19.84 -18.48
CA ARG A 223 5.96 20.86 -19.42
C ARG A 223 7.14 21.57 -20.08
N SER A 224 8.12 22.05 -19.31
CA SER A 224 9.30 22.72 -19.88
C SER A 224 10.04 21.79 -20.85
N LYS A 225 10.18 20.51 -20.49
CA LYS A 225 10.81 19.49 -21.34
C LYS A 225 10.03 19.22 -22.63
N THR A 226 8.70 19.13 -22.57
CA THR A 226 7.88 18.68 -23.72
C THR A 226 7.41 19.81 -24.62
N VAL A 227 7.10 20.98 -24.05
CA VAL A 227 6.54 22.14 -24.77
C VAL A 227 7.62 23.13 -25.12
N ASP A 228 8.37 23.57 -24.13
CA ASP A 228 9.41 24.60 -24.30
C ASP A 228 10.72 24.00 -24.85
N LYS A 229 10.82 22.65 -24.83
CA LYS A 229 11.98 21.85 -25.28
C LYS A 229 13.27 22.17 -24.51
N GLU A 230 13.13 22.54 -23.25
CA GLU A 230 14.23 22.90 -22.36
C GLU A 230 14.18 22.09 -21.08
N ILE A 231 15.36 21.73 -20.56
CA ILE A 231 15.48 21.09 -19.25
C ILE A 231 15.60 22.20 -18.21
N ASN A 232 14.44 22.70 -17.75
CA ASN A 232 14.38 23.66 -16.67
C ASN A 232 14.42 22.92 -15.32
N THR A 233 15.55 22.99 -14.62
CA THR A 233 15.71 22.36 -13.29
C THR A 233 15.34 23.28 -12.13
N GLU A 234 15.19 24.58 -12.37
CA GLU A 234 14.84 25.58 -11.35
C GLU A 234 13.47 25.27 -10.74
N VAL A 235 12.54 24.72 -11.54
CA VAL A 235 11.20 24.31 -11.07
C VAL A 235 11.20 23.15 -10.07
N LEU A 236 12.33 22.46 -9.92
CA LEU A 236 12.52 21.37 -8.96
C LEU A 236 13.18 21.85 -7.65
N GLU A 237 13.69 23.08 -7.60
CA GLU A 237 14.36 23.62 -6.42
C GLU A 237 13.44 23.59 -5.18
N GLY A 238 14.01 23.21 -4.04
CA GLY A 238 13.27 23.11 -2.77
C GLY A 238 12.35 21.87 -2.65
N THR A 239 12.21 21.05 -3.69
CA THR A 239 11.39 19.81 -3.62
C THR A 239 12.17 18.57 -3.18
N GLY A 240 13.50 18.61 -3.36
CA GLY A 240 14.40 17.46 -3.14
C GLY A 240 14.41 16.45 -4.28
N LEU A 241 13.66 16.68 -5.37
CA LEU A 241 13.63 15.80 -6.53
C LEU A 241 14.75 16.12 -7.52
N THR A 242 15.43 15.09 -8.02
CA THR A 242 16.33 15.22 -9.17
C THR A 242 15.56 15.15 -10.49
N PRO A 243 16.13 15.62 -11.62
CA PRO A 243 15.53 15.45 -12.94
C PRO A 243 15.25 13.97 -13.26
N GLU A 244 16.18 13.07 -12.94
CA GLU A 244 16.00 11.62 -13.15
C GLU A 244 14.86 11.04 -12.30
N GLN A 245 14.79 11.40 -11.02
CA GLN A 245 13.68 10.99 -10.16
C GLN A 245 12.34 11.52 -10.67
N THR A 246 12.32 12.76 -11.18
CA THR A 246 11.11 13.39 -11.74
C THR A 246 10.64 12.67 -13.00
N GLU A 247 11.56 12.23 -13.87
CA GLU A 247 11.21 11.42 -15.04
C GLU A 247 10.69 10.03 -14.67
N LYS A 248 11.29 9.39 -13.66
CA LYS A 248 10.79 8.11 -13.11
C LYS A 248 9.40 8.28 -12.49
N MET A 249 9.18 9.36 -11.76
CA MET A 249 7.89 9.73 -11.17
C MET A 249 6.84 9.95 -12.26
N TYR A 250 7.18 10.68 -13.33
CA TYR A 250 6.30 10.85 -14.49
C TYR A 250 6.00 9.52 -15.20
N HIS A 251 7.02 8.68 -15.42
CA HIS A 251 6.83 7.37 -16.04
C HIS A 251 5.84 6.53 -15.24
N LEU A 252 6.05 6.42 -13.92
CA LEU A 252 5.21 5.60 -13.06
C LEU A 252 3.79 6.18 -12.89
N MET A 253 3.65 7.49 -12.72
CA MET A 253 2.35 8.11 -12.38
C MET A 253 1.52 8.54 -13.60
N ALA A 254 2.15 8.86 -14.73
CA ALA A 254 1.46 9.36 -15.93
C ALA A 254 1.36 8.32 -17.05
N ILE A 255 2.46 7.62 -17.37
CA ILE A 255 2.41 6.52 -18.37
C ILE A 255 1.78 5.28 -17.74
N ALA A 256 2.26 4.93 -16.54
CA ALA A 256 1.67 3.97 -15.63
C ALA A 256 1.39 2.61 -16.28
N ASN A 257 2.39 2.01 -16.94
CA ASN A 257 2.23 0.72 -17.62
C ASN A 257 1.77 -0.37 -16.64
N TYR A 258 1.26 -1.48 -17.17
CA TYR A 258 0.65 -2.50 -16.32
C TYR A 258 1.69 -3.11 -15.36
N GLU A 259 2.85 -3.45 -15.92
CA GLU A 259 4.03 -4.00 -15.25
C GLU A 259 4.64 -3.06 -14.21
N ASP A 260 4.56 -1.73 -14.42
CA ASP A 260 5.06 -0.75 -13.46
C ASP A 260 4.10 -0.56 -12.28
N ARG A 261 2.79 -0.76 -12.52
CA ARG A 261 1.76 -0.57 -11.49
C ARG A 261 1.64 -1.75 -10.55
N PHE A 262 1.83 -2.96 -11.06
CA PHE A 262 1.58 -4.19 -10.30
C PHE A 262 2.84 -5.05 -10.28
N VAL A 263 3.66 -4.83 -9.26
CA VAL A 263 4.87 -5.60 -9.00
C VAL A 263 4.57 -6.57 -7.86
N ILE A 264 4.03 -7.75 -8.21
CA ILE A 264 3.51 -8.74 -7.27
C ILE A 264 4.27 -10.05 -7.48
N PRO A 265 5.07 -10.51 -6.51
CA PRO A 265 5.73 -11.80 -6.59
C PRO A 265 4.71 -12.93 -6.35
N THR A 266 5.05 -14.14 -6.78
CA THR A 266 4.33 -15.34 -6.38
C THR A 266 4.54 -15.62 -4.89
N SER A 267 3.53 -16.10 -4.18
CA SER A 267 3.61 -16.40 -2.74
C SER A 267 4.29 -17.74 -2.41
N HIS A 268 4.93 -18.39 -3.39
CA HIS A 268 5.74 -19.62 -3.21
C HIS A 268 5.04 -20.72 -2.39
N ARG A 269 3.78 -21.03 -2.70
CA ARG A 269 2.96 -22.03 -1.97
C ARG A 269 3.60 -23.42 -1.92
N GLU A 270 4.48 -23.73 -2.87
CA GLU A 270 5.27 -24.96 -2.93
C GLU A 270 6.26 -25.12 -1.78
N GLU A 271 6.68 -24.05 -1.12
CA GLU A 271 7.59 -24.13 0.03
C GLU A 271 6.87 -24.55 1.31
N ALA A 272 5.58 -24.21 1.43
CA ALA A 272 4.78 -24.48 2.64
C ALA A 272 3.97 -25.79 2.56
N LYS A 273 3.69 -26.30 1.35
CA LYS A 273 2.80 -27.46 1.15
C LYS A 273 3.34 -28.41 0.09
N ASN A 274 2.86 -29.67 0.13
CA ASN A 274 3.11 -30.62 -0.96
C ASN A 274 2.32 -30.22 -2.21
N ALA A 275 2.89 -29.32 -3.01
CA ALA A 275 2.27 -28.78 -4.22
C ALA A 275 1.86 -29.87 -5.23
N TYR A 276 2.59 -30.98 -5.28
CA TYR A 276 2.31 -32.08 -6.20
C TYR A 276 0.98 -32.78 -5.87
N ASN A 277 0.73 -33.03 -4.58
CA ASN A 277 -0.54 -33.60 -4.12
C ASN A 277 -1.68 -32.58 -4.31
N LEU A 278 -1.44 -31.31 -3.97
CA LEU A 278 -2.42 -30.23 -4.17
C LEU A 278 -2.82 -30.02 -5.63
N GLN A 279 -1.88 -30.19 -6.57
CA GLN A 279 -2.18 -30.11 -8.01
C GLN A 279 -3.07 -31.27 -8.47
N SER A 280 -2.86 -32.46 -7.91
CA SER A 280 -3.60 -33.67 -8.29
C SER A 280 -5.02 -33.70 -7.73
N ASP A 281 -5.17 -33.27 -6.47
CA ASP A 281 -6.42 -33.41 -5.71
C ASP A 281 -7.22 -32.10 -5.60
N GLY A 282 -6.63 -30.97 -5.99
CA GLY A 282 -7.25 -29.66 -5.91
C GLY A 282 -8.52 -29.56 -6.78
N GLY A 283 -9.67 -29.32 -6.14
CA GLY A 283 -10.94 -29.11 -6.82
C GLY A 283 -11.95 -30.24 -6.68
N TYR A 284 -11.60 -31.35 -6.03
CA TYR A 284 -12.55 -32.40 -5.62
C TYR A 284 -13.06 -32.11 -4.20
N PRO A 285 -14.30 -31.61 -4.02
CA PRO A 285 -14.81 -31.22 -2.70
C PRO A 285 -15.21 -32.40 -1.81
N ASP A 286 -15.26 -33.62 -2.38
CA ASP A 286 -15.70 -34.84 -1.72
C ASP A 286 -14.60 -35.50 -0.89
N ASP A 287 -13.33 -35.21 -1.20
CA ASP A 287 -12.18 -35.59 -0.39
C ASP A 287 -11.88 -34.46 0.59
N GLU A 288 -11.78 -34.78 1.90
CA GLU A 288 -11.20 -33.87 2.87
C GLU A 288 -9.85 -33.42 2.29
N GLY A 289 -9.71 -32.13 1.97
CA GLY A 289 -8.67 -31.65 1.06
C GLY A 289 -7.23 -32.03 1.46
N PRO A 290 -6.21 -31.72 0.64
CA PRO A 290 -4.83 -32.19 0.81
C PRO A 290 -4.15 -31.79 2.14
N ASP A 291 -4.70 -30.79 2.83
CA ASP A 291 -4.25 -30.29 4.13
C ASP A 291 -5.09 -30.83 5.32
N SER A 292 -6.05 -31.72 5.07
CA SER A 292 -6.69 -32.46 6.14
C SER A 292 -5.64 -33.41 6.72
N GLU A 293 -5.12 -33.08 7.90
CA GLU A 293 -4.41 -34.08 8.67
C GLU A 293 -5.37 -35.24 8.87
N LYS A 294 -5.04 -36.34 8.21
CA LYS A 294 -5.68 -37.65 8.23
C LYS A 294 -5.69 -38.24 9.65
N PHE A 295 -6.41 -37.57 10.54
CA PHE A 295 -6.73 -38.06 11.86
C PHE A 295 -7.89 -39.02 11.73
N LYS A 296 -7.85 -40.07 12.56
CA LYS A 296 -8.94 -41.01 12.72
C LYS A 296 -10.24 -40.25 12.97
N ASN A 297 -11.05 -40.06 11.93
CA ASN A 297 -12.30 -39.33 12.03
C ASN A 297 -13.38 -40.29 12.56
N LEU A 298 -14.46 -39.73 13.11
CA LEU A 298 -15.56 -40.53 13.68
C LEU A 298 -16.26 -41.43 12.64
N PHE A 299 -15.99 -41.21 11.35
CA PHE A 299 -16.51 -41.99 10.23
C PHE A 299 -15.56 -43.08 9.75
N GLY A 300 -14.41 -43.28 10.41
CA GLY A 300 -13.48 -44.36 10.10
C GLY A 300 -12.51 -44.09 8.94
N GLY A 301 -12.40 -42.83 8.50
CA GLY A 301 -11.37 -42.38 7.56
C GLY A 301 -9.99 -42.31 8.24
N PHE A 302 -8.98 -42.82 7.54
CA PHE A 302 -7.58 -42.43 7.73
C PHE A 302 -7.33 -41.26 6.80
#